data_AF-A3CCJ2-F1
#
_entry.id   AF-A3CCJ2-F1
#
_cell.length_a   1.000
_cell.length_b   1.000
_cell.length_c   1.000
_cell.angle_alpha   90.00
_cell.angle_beta   90.00
_cell.angle_gamma   90.00
#
_symmetry.space_group_name_H-M   'P 1'
#
loop_
_entity.id
_entity.type
_entity.pdbx_description
1 polymer ?
#
loop_
_entity_poly.entity_id
_entity_poly.type
_entity_poly.pdbx_seq_one_letter_code
_entity_poly.pdbx_strand_id
1 'polypeptide(L)'
;MTAGGYTGNLFHAFSDGFVPAWLTVQHLRRRVVLGVLLYNPWWAGTYGEIISGLLDYHVVDLLHDKRKHCFPGAIIGTRFHGILSVNPARLRDNKTIVDFHDLLADVYETAGDTVVVDVPQPAPRRPRLGIVSCRGKRVIENQAAVARLARTVGFDVDILETADGLQLPASYASVSACDVLVGVHSADLTKLLFLRPGAALV
;
A
#
# COMPACT_ATOMS: atom_id res chain seq x y z
N MET A 1 4.27 -7.26 -15.52
CA MET A 1 4.79 -7.55 -14.15
C MET A 1 4.57 -9.01 -13.81
N THR A 2 5.12 -9.52 -12.70
CA THR A 2 4.84 -10.86 -12.19
C THR A 2 3.92 -10.77 -10.98
N ALA A 3 2.87 -11.58 -10.92
CA ALA A 3 1.99 -11.73 -9.74
C ALA A 3 2.20 -13.08 -9.03
N GLY A 4 3.34 -13.72 -9.28
CA GLY A 4 3.81 -14.92 -8.57
C GLY A 4 5.19 -14.71 -7.94
N GLY A 5 5.75 -15.79 -7.39
CA GLY A 5 7.01 -15.72 -6.64
C GLY A 5 6.76 -15.14 -5.24
N TYR A 6 7.57 -14.15 -4.85
CA TYR A 6 7.49 -13.55 -3.51
C TYR A 6 6.36 -12.54 -3.32
N THR A 7 5.56 -12.22 -4.35
CA THR A 7 4.45 -11.25 -4.28
C THR A 7 3.26 -11.69 -3.43
N GLY A 8 3.31 -12.89 -2.84
CA GLY A 8 2.44 -13.27 -1.70
C GLY A 8 2.80 -12.53 -0.40
N ASN A 9 3.98 -11.92 -0.34
CA ASN A 9 4.44 -11.07 0.73
C ASN A 9 4.19 -9.58 0.40
N LEU A 10 3.61 -8.84 1.34
CA LEU A 10 3.22 -7.44 1.14
C LEU A 10 4.39 -6.56 0.68
N PHE A 11 5.57 -6.73 1.28
CA PHE A 11 6.75 -5.95 0.92
C PHE A 11 7.13 -6.14 -0.54
N HIS A 12 7.20 -7.38 -1.01
CA HIS A 12 7.53 -7.68 -2.40
C HIS A 12 6.42 -7.26 -3.36
N ALA A 13 5.15 -7.40 -2.96
CA ALA A 13 4.01 -6.93 -3.77
C ALA A 13 4.13 -5.43 -4.08
N PHE A 14 4.51 -4.60 -3.10
CA PHE A 14 4.69 -3.17 -3.30
C PHE A 14 6.05 -2.80 -3.92
N SER A 15 7.15 -3.30 -3.37
CA SER A 15 8.52 -2.96 -3.79
C SER A 15 8.84 -3.44 -5.20
N ASP A 16 8.43 -4.65 -5.56
CA ASP A 16 8.82 -5.29 -6.82
C ASP A 16 7.67 -5.29 -7.83
N GLY A 17 6.43 -5.08 -7.36
CA GLY A 17 5.21 -5.06 -8.15
C GLY A 17 4.62 -3.66 -8.36
N PHE A 18 3.89 -3.15 -7.37
CA PHE A 18 3.02 -1.97 -7.54
C PHE A 18 3.77 -0.65 -7.74
N VAL A 19 4.81 -0.36 -6.95
CA VAL A 19 5.59 0.87 -7.13
C VAL A 19 6.24 0.88 -8.52
N PRO A 20 6.93 -0.20 -8.97
CA PRO A 20 7.47 -0.25 -10.32
C PRO A 20 6.41 -0.19 -11.43
N ALA A 21 5.26 -0.83 -11.24
CA ALA A 21 4.16 -0.76 -12.19
C ALA A 21 3.65 0.68 -12.33
N TRP A 22 3.35 1.36 -11.21
CA TRP A 22 2.92 2.74 -11.18
C TRP A 22 3.95 3.69 -11.82
N LEU A 23 5.24 3.57 -11.47
CA LEU A 23 6.34 4.34 -12.09
C LEU A 23 6.37 4.19 -13.62
N THR A 24 5.97 3.03 -14.11
CA THR A 24 5.96 2.71 -15.54
C THR A 24 4.74 3.31 -16.23
N VAL A 25 3.55 3.22 -15.61
CA VAL A 25 2.29 3.46 -16.33
C VAL A 25 1.54 4.73 -15.92
N GLN A 26 1.91 5.41 -14.83
CA GLN A 26 1.13 6.53 -14.29
C GLN A 26 0.88 7.64 -15.33
N HIS A 27 1.85 7.88 -16.21
CA HIS A 27 1.75 8.90 -17.27
C HIS A 27 0.73 8.56 -18.37
N LEU A 28 0.29 7.29 -18.45
CA LEU A 28 -0.73 6.82 -19.39
C LEU A 28 -2.16 7.07 -18.88
N ARG A 29 -2.30 7.56 -17.63
CA ARG A 29 -3.58 7.91 -17.00
C ARG A 29 -4.60 6.78 -17.09
N ARG A 30 -4.23 5.59 -16.58
CA ARG A 30 -5.04 4.36 -16.53
C ARG A 30 -5.43 3.75 -17.88
N ARG A 31 -5.13 4.42 -19.00
CA ARG A 31 -5.35 3.93 -20.37
C ARG A 31 -4.26 2.96 -20.83
N VAL A 32 -4.09 1.86 -20.10
CA VAL A 32 -3.13 0.80 -20.41
C VAL A 32 -3.69 -0.54 -19.95
N VAL A 33 -3.40 -1.59 -20.71
CA VAL A 33 -3.70 -2.97 -20.30
C VAL A 33 -2.45 -3.55 -19.62
N LEU A 34 -2.62 -4.07 -18.42
CA LEU A 34 -1.52 -4.71 -17.69
C LEU A 34 -1.46 -6.19 -18.05
N GLY A 35 -0.36 -6.58 -18.69
CA GLY A 35 0.02 -7.98 -18.86
C GLY A 35 0.75 -8.51 -17.63
N VAL A 36 0.23 -9.59 -17.04
CA VAL A 36 0.78 -10.20 -15.83
C VAL A 36 1.16 -11.66 -16.10
N LEU A 37 2.37 -12.01 -15.69
CA LEU A 37 2.83 -13.40 -15.62
C LEU A 37 2.50 -13.98 -14.25
N LEU A 38 2.18 -15.27 -14.19
CA LEU A 38 1.82 -15.99 -12.95
C LEU A 38 0.65 -15.33 -12.20
N TYR A 39 -0.33 -14.85 -12.96
CA TYR A 39 -1.55 -14.27 -12.40
C TYR A 39 -2.35 -15.36 -11.69
N ASN A 40 -2.74 -15.11 -10.43
CA ASN A 40 -3.54 -16.05 -9.65
C ASN A 40 -4.73 -15.36 -8.99
N PRO A 41 -5.85 -16.08 -8.75
CA PRO A 41 -7.08 -15.47 -8.22
C PRO A 41 -6.93 -14.85 -6.84
N TRP A 42 -6.10 -15.43 -5.98
CA TRP A 42 -5.87 -14.90 -4.64
C TRP A 42 -5.22 -13.51 -4.69
N TRP A 43 -4.18 -13.35 -5.51
CA TRP A 43 -3.50 -12.06 -5.70
C TRP A 43 -4.45 -11.03 -6.33
N ALA A 44 -5.21 -11.44 -7.35
CA ALA A 44 -6.20 -10.60 -8.00
C ALA A 44 -7.26 -10.08 -7.03
N GLY A 45 -7.79 -10.95 -6.15
CA GLY A 45 -8.76 -10.58 -5.13
C GLY A 45 -8.16 -9.72 -4.00
N THR A 46 -6.90 -9.96 -3.63
CA THR A 46 -6.24 -9.22 -2.54
C THR A 46 -5.93 -7.77 -2.92
N TYR A 47 -5.58 -7.51 -4.18
CA TYR A 47 -5.10 -6.21 -4.64
C TYR A 47 -6.01 -5.54 -5.67
N GLY A 48 -7.27 -5.95 -5.75
CA GLY A 48 -8.22 -5.50 -6.77
C GLY A 48 -8.38 -3.97 -6.82
N GLU A 49 -8.45 -3.32 -5.67
CA GLU A 49 -8.59 -1.86 -5.55
C GLU A 49 -7.34 -1.12 -6.07
N ILE A 50 -6.14 -1.62 -5.77
CA ILE A 50 -4.90 -1.00 -6.29
C ILE A 50 -4.82 -1.19 -7.81
N ILE A 51 -5.19 -2.37 -8.31
CA ILE A 51 -5.22 -2.66 -9.75
C ILE A 51 -6.20 -1.73 -10.46
N SER A 52 -7.39 -1.48 -9.88
CA SER A 52 -8.38 -0.58 -10.47
C SER A 52 -7.92 0.88 -10.45
N GLY A 53 -7.14 1.31 -9.46
CA GLY A 53 -6.49 2.62 -9.45
C GLY A 53 -5.45 2.77 -10.58
N LEU A 54 -4.76 1.68 -10.94
CA LEU A 54 -3.73 1.70 -11.98
C LEU A 54 -4.29 1.62 -13.41
N LEU A 55 -5.44 0.96 -13.60
CA LEU A 55 -5.93 0.55 -14.92
C LEU A 55 -7.43 0.81 -15.07
N ASP A 56 -7.86 1.25 -16.25
CA ASP A 56 -9.28 1.30 -16.64
C ASP A 56 -9.73 -0.02 -17.31
N TYR A 57 -8.80 -0.95 -17.53
CA TYR A 57 -9.02 -2.20 -18.25
C TYR A 57 -8.68 -3.41 -17.40
N HIS A 58 -9.26 -4.56 -17.75
CA HIS A 58 -8.94 -5.82 -17.10
C HIS A 58 -7.48 -6.23 -17.31
N VAL A 59 -6.92 -6.85 -16.28
CA VAL A 59 -5.60 -7.49 -16.33
C VAL A 59 -5.65 -8.68 -17.28
N VAL A 60 -4.61 -8.82 -18.10
CA VAL A 60 -4.42 -9.98 -19.00
C VAL A 60 -3.42 -10.94 -18.36
N ASP A 61 -3.86 -12.16 -18.10
CA ASP A 61 -2.99 -13.27 -17.73
C ASP A 61 -2.25 -13.76 -18.99
N LEU A 62 -0.97 -13.41 -19.09
CA LEU A 62 -0.16 -13.71 -20.27
C LEU A 62 0.15 -15.21 -20.43
N LEU A 63 -0.03 -16.03 -19.37
CA LEU A 63 0.23 -17.47 -19.43
C LEU A 63 -1.01 -18.27 -19.83
N HIS A 64 -2.20 -17.82 -19.39
CA HIS A 64 -3.44 -18.58 -19.57
C HIS A 64 -4.43 -17.95 -20.56
N ASP A 65 -4.35 -16.65 -20.85
CA ASP A 65 -5.21 -16.02 -21.86
C ASP A 65 -4.75 -16.37 -23.28
N LYS A 66 -5.56 -17.17 -23.99
CA LYS A 66 -5.30 -17.65 -25.36
C LYS A 66 -5.79 -16.69 -26.44
N ARG A 67 -6.45 -15.58 -26.07
CA ARG A 67 -7.01 -14.62 -27.03
C ARG A 67 -5.89 -13.81 -27.67
N LYS A 68 -6.13 -13.36 -28.91
CA LYS A 68 -5.26 -12.40 -29.58
C LYS A 68 -5.63 -10.99 -29.14
N HIS A 69 -4.68 -10.29 -28.55
CA HIS A 69 -4.83 -8.89 -28.13
C HIS A 69 -3.97 -8.01 -29.04
N CYS A 70 -4.58 -7.03 -29.70
CA CYS A 70 -3.90 -6.12 -30.62
C CYS A 70 -3.79 -4.73 -29.98
N PHE A 71 -2.57 -4.23 -29.81
CA PHE A 71 -2.28 -2.90 -29.26
C PHE A 71 -1.37 -2.12 -30.22
N PRO A 72 -1.46 -0.78 -30.26
CA PRO A 72 -0.59 0.05 -31.10
C PRO A 72 0.88 0.07 -30.60
N GLY A 73 1.14 -0.39 -29.38
CA GLY A 73 2.47 -0.50 -28.81
C GLY A 73 2.46 -1.26 -27.49
N ALA A 74 3.64 -1.57 -26.97
CA ALA A 74 3.82 -2.27 -25.70
C ALA A 74 5.02 -1.72 -24.94
N ILE A 75 4.92 -1.77 -23.60
CA ILE A 75 6.05 -1.51 -22.69
C ILE A 75 6.41 -2.86 -22.07
N ILE A 76 7.67 -3.29 -22.25
CA ILE A 76 8.17 -4.56 -21.70
C ILE A 76 9.03 -4.26 -20.48
N GLY A 77 8.69 -4.88 -19.36
CA GLY A 77 9.33 -4.64 -18.05
C GLY A 77 8.70 -3.48 -17.28
N THR A 78 9.25 -3.21 -16.08
CA THR A 78 8.85 -2.10 -15.21
C THR A 78 10.06 -1.23 -14.86
N ARG A 79 9.81 0.05 -14.59
CA ARG A 79 10.81 1.00 -14.11
C ARG A 79 11.04 0.79 -12.62
N PHE A 80 12.30 0.63 -12.21
CA PHE A 80 12.68 0.46 -10.81
C PHE A 80 13.59 1.61 -10.34
N HIS A 81 13.17 2.27 -9.26
CA HIS A 81 13.89 3.40 -8.66
C HIS A 81 14.56 3.04 -7.32
N GLY A 82 14.39 1.80 -6.85
CA GLY A 82 14.85 1.33 -5.53
C GLY A 82 13.69 0.75 -4.72
N ILE A 83 14.02 0.15 -3.57
CA ILE A 83 13.03 -0.41 -2.64
C ILE A 83 12.11 0.70 -2.15
N LEU A 84 10.80 0.56 -2.42
CA LEU A 84 9.75 1.52 -2.04
C LEU A 84 10.13 2.99 -2.34
N SER A 85 10.86 3.21 -3.43
CA SER A 85 11.45 4.50 -3.74
C SER A 85 10.92 5.06 -5.04
N VAL A 86 10.72 6.37 -5.06
CA VAL A 86 10.40 7.15 -6.24
C VAL A 86 11.42 8.28 -6.31
N ASN A 87 12.22 8.30 -7.37
CA ASN A 87 13.15 9.39 -7.65
C ASN A 87 12.50 10.38 -8.65
N PRO A 88 12.12 11.60 -8.22
CA PRO A 88 11.47 12.57 -9.09
C PRO A 88 12.35 13.01 -10.27
N ALA A 89 13.68 13.05 -10.08
CA ALA A 89 14.62 13.43 -11.15
C ALA A 89 14.67 12.41 -12.30
N ARG A 90 14.11 11.21 -12.10
CA ARG A 90 13.98 10.16 -13.12
C ARG A 90 12.59 10.13 -13.77
N LEU A 91 11.70 11.05 -13.41
CA LEU A 91 10.34 11.17 -13.92
C LEU A 91 10.16 12.49 -14.69
N ARG A 92 9.26 12.50 -15.68
CA ARG A 92 9.01 13.68 -16.51
C ARG A 92 8.11 14.72 -15.84
N ASP A 93 7.37 14.31 -14.83
CA ASP A 93 6.33 15.06 -14.14
C ASP A 93 6.66 15.29 -12.66
N ASN A 94 7.91 15.08 -12.24
CA ASN A 94 8.41 15.30 -10.88
C ASN A 94 7.61 14.62 -9.76
N LYS A 95 6.86 13.57 -10.09
CA LYS A 95 6.11 12.80 -9.08
C LYS A 95 7.04 12.16 -8.07
N THR A 96 6.50 11.95 -6.89
CA THR A 96 7.18 11.49 -5.68
C THR A 96 6.49 10.23 -5.16
N ILE A 97 7.00 9.69 -4.04
CA ILE A 97 6.32 8.60 -3.34
C ILE A 97 4.97 9.05 -2.75
N VAL A 98 4.79 10.36 -2.50
CA VAL A 98 3.52 10.92 -2.01
C VAL A 98 2.43 10.76 -3.07
N ASP A 99 2.74 10.98 -4.35
CA ASP A 99 1.77 10.76 -5.44
C ASP A 99 1.35 9.28 -5.58
N PHE A 100 2.22 8.35 -5.17
CA PHE A 100 1.86 6.93 -5.08
C PHE A 100 0.99 6.65 -3.84
N HIS A 101 1.27 7.30 -2.71
CA HIS A 101 0.37 7.28 -1.55
C HIS A 101 -1.01 7.80 -1.93
N ASP A 102 -1.11 8.89 -2.69
CA ASP A 102 -2.39 9.49 -3.08
C ASP A 102 -3.22 8.54 -3.95
N LEU A 103 -2.59 7.77 -4.84
CA LEU A 103 -3.24 6.67 -5.54
C LEU A 103 -3.87 5.65 -4.56
N LEU A 104 -3.12 5.26 -3.52
CA LEU A 104 -3.60 4.30 -2.52
C LEU A 104 -4.76 4.89 -1.70
N ALA A 105 -4.65 6.16 -1.33
CA ALA A 105 -5.71 6.87 -0.63
C ALA A 105 -6.98 6.94 -1.48
N ASP A 106 -6.88 7.37 -2.74
CA ASP A 106 -8.01 7.45 -3.66
C ASP A 106 -8.75 6.11 -3.77
N VAL A 107 -8.03 4.99 -3.95
CA VAL A 107 -8.70 3.69 -4.13
C VAL A 107 -9.35 3.17 -2.85
N TYR A 108 -8.77 3.41 -1.67
CA TYR A 108 -9.30 2.89 -0.41
C TYR A 108 -10.32 3.82 0.24
N GLU A 109 -10.23 5.13 0.04
CA GLU A 109 -11.24 6.10 0.48
C GLU A 109 -12.48 6.07 -0.42
N THR A 110 -12.32 5.79 -1.72
CA THR A 110 -13.48 5.63 -2.63
C THR A 110 -14.17 4.28 -2.47
N ALA A 111 -13.41 3.22 -2.13
CA ALA A 111 -13.98 1.89 -1.92
C ALA A 111 -14.80 1.77 -0.62
N GLY A 112 -14.54 2.62 0.37
CA GLY A 112 -15.40 2.77 1.53
C GLY A 112 -16.41 3.88 1.27
N ASP A 113 -17.70 3.54 1.12
CA ASP A 113 -18.78 4.53 0.99
C ASP A 113 -18.55 5.73 1.92
N THR A 114 -18.32 6.90 1.31
CA THR A 114 -17.90 8.11 2.00
C THR A 114 -19.09 8.68 2.76
N VAL A 115 -19.20 8.38 4.05
CA VAL A 115 -19.88 9.31 4.97
C VAL A 115 -18.88 10.42 5.23
N VAL A 116 -18.99 11.49 4.46
CA VAL A 116 -18.34 12.77 4.77
C VAL A 116 -19.01 13.28 6.05
N VAL A 117 -18.48 12.90 7.20
CA VAL A 117 -18.80 13.58 8.45
C VAL A 117 -18.04 14.89 8.40
N ASP A 118 -18.76 16.00 8.29
CA ASP A 118 -18.23 17.34 8.50
C ASP A 118 -17.62 17.36 9.92
N VAL A 119 -16.29 17.28 10.02
CA VAL A 119 -15.59 17.25 11.31
C VAL A 119 -15.49 18.70 11.79
N PRO A 120 -16.17 19.06 12.90
CA PRO A 120 -15.96 20.37 13.51
C PRO A 120 -14.51 20.49 13.94
N GLN A 121 -13.96 21.71 13.91
CA GLN A 121 -12.58 22.05 14.32
C GLN A 121 -12.09 21.16 15.47
N PRO A 122 -10.96 20.44 15.30
CA PRO A 122 -10.57 19.45 16.27
C PRO A 122 -10.23 20.16 17.58
N ALA A 123 -11.01 19.87 18.62
CA ALA A 123 -10.50 19.94 19.98
C ALA A 123 -9.15 19.18 20.02
N PRO A 124 -8.18 19.60 20.85
CA PRO A 124 -6.90 18.91 20.95
C PRO A 124 -7.13 17.43 21.31
N ARG A 125 -7.07 16.57 20.30
CA ARG A 125 -7.16 15.11 20.46
C ARG A 125 -5.78 14.58 20.80
N ARG A 126 -5.75 13.52 21.62
CA ARG A 126 -4.50 12.80 21.84
C ARG A 126 -4.01 12.20 20.51
N PRO A 127 -2.70 12.25 20.23
CA PRO A 127 -2.15 11.61 19.04
C PRO A 127 -2.32 10.09 19.12
N ARG A 128 -2.67 9.46 18.00
CA ARG A 128 -2.85 8.02 17.89
C ARG A 128 -1.55 7.34 17.50
N LEU A 129 -1.15 6.34 18.26
CA LEU A 129 0.04 5.52 18.04
C LEU A 129 -0.39 4.08 17.74
N GLY A 130 -0.15 3.62 16.52
CA GLY A 130 -0.34 2.24 16.11
C GLY A 130 0.93 1.41 16.34
N ILE A 131 0.85 0.29 17.04
CA ILE A 131 1.96 -0.66 17.18
C ILE A 131 1.70 -1.85 16.26
N VAL A 132 2.55 -2.01 15.24
CA VAL A 132 2.50 -3.16 14.33
C VAL A 132 2.98 -4.41 15.06
N SER A 133 2.02 -5.27 15.41
CA SER A 133 2.26 -6.49 16.18
C SER A 133 2.44 -7.68 15.25
N CYS A 134 3.68 -7.92 14.82
CA CYS A 134 4.04 -9.10 14.05
C CYS A 134 4.11 -10.35 14.93
N ARG A 135 3.63 -11.50 14.41
CA ARG A 135 3.92 -12.81 15.01
C ARG A 135 5.08 -13.46 14.25
N GLY A 136 6.14 -13.88 14.93
CA GLY A 136 7.26 -14.60 14.30
C GLY A 136 8.63 -14.20 14.83
N LYS A 137 9.61 -14.02 13.93
CA LYS A 137 11.04 -13.88 14.28
C LYS A 137 11.46 -12.49 14.73
N ARG A 138 10.67 -11.45 14.42
CA ARG A 138 10.97 -10.06 14.75
C ARG A 138 9.75 -9.51 15.46
N VAL A 139 9.85 -9.38 16.77
CA VAL A 139 8.73 -9.01 17.66
C VAL A 139 9.21 -7.99 18.69
N ILE A 140 8.30 -7.13 19.14
CA ILE A 140 8.54 -6.26 20.29
C ILE A 140 8.23 -7.09 21.54
N GLU A 141 9.25 -7.71 22.13
CA GLU A 141 9.08 -8.65 23.26
C GLU A 141 8.36 -8.01 24.46
N ASN A 142 8.60 -6.72 24.69
CA ASN A 142 7.98 -5.94 25.76
C ASN A 142 6.82 -5.05 25.25
N GLN A 143 6.10 -5.45 24.19
CA GLN A 143 5.01 -4.66 23.57
C GLN A 143 4.03 -4.08 24.59
N ALA A 144 3.61 -4.87 25.57
CA ALA A 144 2.68 -4.40 26.60
C ALA A 144 3.27 -3.26 27.45
N ALA A 145 4.58 -3.30 27.73
CA ALA A 145 5.26 -2.22 28.45
C ALA A 145 5.40 -0.97 27.59
N VAL A 146 5.76 -1.11 26.32
CA VAL A 146 5.82 -0.01 25.34
C VAL A 146 4.45 0.66 25.21
N ALA A 147 3.39 -0.12 25.04
CA ALA A 147 2.03 0.38 24.93
C ALA A 147 1.57 1.13 26.20
N ARG A 148 1.90 0.61 27.39
CA ARG A 148 1.61 1.33 28.65
C ARG A 148 2.36 2.64 28.76
N LEU A 149 3.66 2.65 28.43
CA LEU A 149 4.47 3.85 28.48
C LEU A 149 3.94 4.93 27.52
N ALA A 150 3.62 4.56 26.27
CA ALA A 150 3.06 5.48 25.29
C ALA A 150 1.73 6.09 25.78
N ARG A 151 0.85 5.30 26.41
CA ARG A 151 -0.39 5.81 27.03
C ARG A 151 -0.11 6.82 28.14
N THR A 152 0.87 6.57 29.00
CA THR A 152 1.27 7.50 30.07
C THR A 152 1.84 8.81 29.52
N VAL A 153 2.54 8.77 28.39
CA VAL A 153 3.07 9.95 27.69
C VAL A 153 1.95 10.77 27.02
N GLY A 154 0.77 10.17 26.81
CA GLY A 154 -0.42 10.87 26.30
C GLY A 154 -0.87 10.43 24.91
N PHE A 155 -0.39 9.29 24.40
CA PHE A 155 -0.88 8.70 23.15
C PHE A 155 -2.12 7.83 23.39
N ASP A 156 -3.04 7.83 22.43
CA ASP A 156 -4.03 6.76 22.28
C ASP A 156 -3.38 5.62 21.50
N VAL A 157 -3.31 4.43 22.09
CA VAL A 157 -2.48 3.32 21.55
C VAL A 157 -3.36 2.18 21.03
N ASP A 158 -3.18 1.89 19.75
CA ASP A 158 -3.80 0.79 19.02
C ASP A 158 -2.77 -0.31 18.73
N ILE A 159 -3.13 -1.57 18.95
CA ILE A 159 -2.29 -2.73 18.56
C ILE A 159 -2.81 -3.23 17.22
N LEU A 160 -1.97 -3.17 16.19
CA LEU A 160 -2.28 -3.56 14.83
C LEU A 160 -1.74 -4.96 14.58
N GLU A 161 -2.56 -5.98 14.86
CA GLU A 161 -2.17 -7.39 14.64
C GLU A 161 -2.04 -7.70 13.15
N THR A 162 -0.92 -8.31 12.77
CA THR A 162 -0.65 -8.64 11.36
C THR A 162 -0.97 -10.08 10.99
N ALA A 163 -1.16 -10.94 11.99
CA ALA A 163 -1.37 -12.37 11.80
C ALA A 163 -2.77 -12.75 11.31
N ASP A 164 -3.75 -11.85 11.44
CA ASP A 164 -5.16 -12.17 11.20
C ASP A 164 -5.59 -11.99 9.74
N GLY A 165 -4.66 -11.64 8.84
CA GLY A 165 -4.97 -11.52 7.42
C GLY A 165 -6.00 -10.43 7.11
N LEU A 166 -5.97 -9.32 7.87
CA LEU A 166 -6.82 -8.16 7.63
C LEU A 166 -6.76 -7.76 6.15
N GLN A 167 -7.93 -7.61 5.54
CA GLN A 167 -8.06 -7.12 4.18
C GLN A 167 -7.35 -5.76 4.06
N LEU A 168 -6.75 -5.48 2.91
CA LEU A 168 -5.98 -4.24 2.72
C LEU A 168 -6.79 -2.97 2.99
N PRO A 169 -8.08 -2.86 2.62
CA PRO A 169 -8.91 -1.70 2.99
C PRO A 169 -8.99 -1.47 4.50
N ALA A 170 -9.14 -2.53 5.29
CA ALA A 170 -9.18 -2.43 6.76
C ALA A 170 -7.81 -2.06 7.35
N SER A 171 -6.74 -2.59 6.75
CA SER A 171 -5.36 -2.21 7.10
C SER A 171 -5.10 -0.73 6.80
N TYR A 172 -5.54 -0.25 5.63
CA TYR A 172 -5.46 1.15 5.24
C TYR A 172 -6.19 2.03 6.25
N ALA A 173 -7.47 1.75 6.53
CA ALA A 173 -8.28 2.54 7.47
C ALA A 173 -7.67 2.62 8.89
N SER A 174 -7.05 1.54 9.35
CA SER A 174 -6.40 1.50 10.67
C SER A 174 -5.11 2.31 10.70
N VAL A 175 -4.27 2.17 9.67
CA VAL A 175 -2.94 2.81 9.62
C VAL A 175 -3.06 4.29 9.25
N SER A 176 -3.93 4.67 8.31
CA SER A 176 -4.13 6.08 7.91
C SER A 176 -4.66 6.93 9.05
N ALA A 177 -5.37 6.32 10.01
CA ALA A 177 -5.86 7.01 11.20
C ALA A 177 -4.80 7.22 12.30
N CYS A 178 -3.62 6.61 12.18
CA CYS A 178 -2.51 6.79 13.13
C CYS A 178 -1.72 8.06 12.83
N ASP A 179 -1.27 8.77 13.88
CA ASP A 179 -0.31 9.87 13.76
C ASP A 179 1.14 9.36 13.93
N VAL A 180 1.32 8.23 14.60
CA VAL A 180 2.60 7.52 14.75
C VAL A 180 2.39 6.03 14.49
N LEU A 181 3.27 5.41 13.72
CA LEU A 181 3.34 3.96 13.56
C LEU A 181 4.66 3.46 14.16
N VAL A 182 4.58 2.46 15.03
CA VAL A 182 5.74 1.82 15.64
C VAL A 182 5.82 0.38 15.17
N GLY A 183 6.98 -0.07 14.72
CA GLY A 183 7.16 -1.45 14.32
C GLY A 183 8.61 -1.89 14.27
N VAL A 184 8.80 -3.19 14.07
CA VAL A 184 10.12 -3.77 13.79
C VAL A 184 10.22 -4.07 12.30
N HIS A 185 11.42 -3.99 11.74
CA HIS A 185 11.66 -4.21 10.31
C HIS A 185 11.08 -5.56 9.84
N SER A 186 9.93 -5.50 9.17
CA SER A 186 9.14 -6.65 8.72
C SER A 186 8.42 -6.31 7.42
N ALA A 187 7.89 -7.33 6.75
CA ALA A 187 7.09 -7.12 5.54
C ALA A 187 5.81 -6.30 5.80
N ASP A 188 5.25 -6.44 7.00
CA ASP A 188 4.05 -5.72 7.41
C ASP A 188 4.28 -4.22 7.61
N LEU A 189 5.52 -3.81 7.88
CA LEU A 189 5.87 -2.39 8.00
C LEU A 189 5.75 -1.64 6.66
N THR A 190 5.64 -2.36 5.54
CA THR A 190 5.28 -1.78 4.23
C THR A 190 3.96 -1.00 4.28
N LYS A 191 3.08 -1.32 5.24
CA LYS A 191 1.86 -0.55 5.52
C LYS A 191 2.15 0.92 5.91
N LEU A 192 3.41 1.30 6.16
CA LEU A 192 3.83 2.71 6.25
C LEU A 192 3.34 3.55 5.06
N LEU A 193 3.15 2.94 3.89
CA LEU A 193 2.62 3.61 2.69
C LEU A 193 1.16 4.06 2.83
N PHE A 194 0.46 3.63 3.89
CA PHE A 194 -0.89 4.07 4.22
C PHE A 194 -0.92 5.19 5.27
N LEU A 195 0.23 5.57 5.84
CA LEU A 195 0.30 6.69 6.77
C LEU A 195 0.07 8.00 6.04
N ARG A 196 -0.79 8.85 6.61
CA ARG A 196 -1.01 10.20 6.09
C ARG A 196 0.26 11.04 6.19
N PRO A 197 0.50 11.97 5.25
CA PRO A 197 1.59 12.91 5.33
C PRO A 197 1.62 13.65 6.67
N GLY A 198 2.81 13.76 7.27
CA GLY A 198 3.01 14.36 8.60
C GLY A 198 2.98 13.37 9.76
N ALA A 199 2.61 12.11 9.53
CA ALA A 199 2.76 11.04 10.52
C ALA A 199 4.24 10.61 10.67
N ALA A 200 4.56 10.01 11.82
CA ALA A 200 5.88 9.48 12.11
C ALA A 200 5.91 7.95 12.03
N LEU A 201 7.03 7.40 11.56
CA LEU A 201 7.35 5.97 11.64
C LEU A 201 8.54 5.79 12.58
N VAL A 202 8.42 4.84 13.51
CA VAL A 202 9.45 4.47 14.50
C VAL A 202 9.76 2.99 14.42
#